data_AF-A0A847JBV6-F1
#
_entry.id   AF-A0A847JBV6-F1
#
_cell.length_a   1.000
_cell.length_b   1.000
_cell.length_c   1.000
_cell.angle_alpha   90.00
_cell.angle_beta   90.00
_cell.angle_gamma   90.00
#
_symmetry.space_group_name_H-M   'P 1'
#
loop_
_entity.id
_entity.type
_entity.pdbx_description
1 polymer ?
#
loop_
_entity_poly.entity_id
_entity_poly.type
_entity_poly.pdbx_seq_one_letter_code
_entity_poly.pdbx_strand_id
1 'polypeptide(L)' 'GKLGDTDFALSDKAAQVCPVGAILPKRVGFAVPIGERTYDVDAISTQAEQRATEEA' A
#
# COMPACT_ATOMS: atom_id res chain seq x y z
N GLY A 1 -22.31 6.26 4.47
CA GLY A 1 -21.39 7.35 4.83
C GLY A 1 -20.25 7.38 3.84
N LYS A 2 -19.78 8.58 3.51
CA LYS A 2 -18.54 8.85 2.79
C LYS A 2 -17.39 8.95 3.80
N LEU A 3 -16.14 8.91 3.32
CA LEU A 3 -14.97 9.08 4.19
C LEU A 3 -14.99 10.42 4.95
N GLY A 4 -15.46 11.49 4.29
CA GLY A 4 -15.62 12.81 4.90
C GLY A 4 -16.68 12.90 6.01
N ASP A 5 -17.50 11.85 6.19
CA ASP A 5 -18.51 11.78 7.24
C ASP A 5 -17.95 11.14 8.53
N THR A 6 -16.64 10.91 8.61
CA THR A 6 -15.95 10.27 9.75
C THR A 6 -14.89 11.20 10.35
N ASP A 7 -14.53 10.97 11.62
CA ASP A 7 -13.42 11.67 12.30
C ASP A 7 -12.05 11.09 11.89
N PHE A 8 -11.86 10.83 10.58
CA PHE A 8 -10.68 10.18 10.03
C PHE A 8 -9.37 10.87 10.47
N ALA A 9 -8.46 10.08 11.05
CA ALA A 9 -7.19 10.55 11.55
C ALA A 9 -6.00 9.83 10.89
N LEU A 10 -4.83 10.48 10.88
CA LEU A 10 -3.59 9.90 10.35
C LEU A 10 -3.17 8.61 11.09
N SER A 11 -3.51 8.51 12.37
CA SER A 11 -3.24 7.34 13.22
C SER A 11 -4.13 6.14 12.91
N ASP A 12 -5.20 6.33 12.12
CA ASP A 12 -6.15 5.26 11.85
C ASP A 12 -5.50 4.15 11.03
N LYS A 13 -5.89 2.90 11.32
CA LYS A 13 -5.48 1.76 10.50
C LYS A 13 -5.88 1.97 9.03
N ALA A 14 -7.04 2.60 8.80
CA ALA A 14 -7.53 2.94 7.47
C ALA A 14 -6.56 3.87 6.69
N ALA A 15 -5.82 4.75 7.36
CA ALA A 15 -4.80 5.60 6.74
C ALA A 15 -3.54 4.84 6.30
N GLN A 16 -3.35 3.61 6.78
CA GLN A 16 -2.12 2.82 6.60
C GLN A 16 -2.29 1.60 5.69
N VAL A 17 -3.53 1.13 5.47
CA VAL A 17 -3.80 -0.13 4.75
C VAL A 17 -4.26 0.04 3.31
N CYS A 18 -4.39 1.28 2.83
CA CYS A 18 -4.87 1.52 1.46
C CYS A 18 -3.94 0.78 0.47
N PRO A 19 -4.44 -0.20 -0.30
CA PRO A 19 -3.59 -1.01 -1.18
C PRO A 19 -3.16 -0.25 -2.44
N VAL A 20 -3.67 0.97 -2.62
CA VAL A 20 -3.48 1.84 -3.78
C VAL A 20 -3.21 3.28 -3.31
N GLY A 21 -2.96 4.19 -4.24
CA GLY A 21 -2.60 5.58 -3.94
C GLY A 21 -3.75 6.53 -3.59
N ALA A 22 -4.90 6.05 -3.09
CA ALA A 22 -6.05 6.92 -2.80
C ALA A 22 -5.91 7.69 -1.47
N ILE A 23 -5.27 7.07 -0.48
CA ILE A 23 -4.98 7.66 0.83
C ILE A 23 -3.48 7.57 1.04
N LEU A 24 -2.81 8.72 1.10
CA LEU A 24 -1.35 8.80 1.17
C LEU A 24 -0.90 9.82 2.23
N PRO A 25 0.16 9.53 3.01
CA PRO A 25 0.79 10.55 3.84
C PRO A 25 1.36 11.67 2.97
N LYS A 26 1.25 12.91 3.46
CA LYS A 26 1.74 14.08 2.72
C LYS A 26 3.27 14.13 2.69
N ARG A 27 3.83 14.64 1.58
CA ARG A 27 5.27 14.95 1.38
C ARG A 27 6.24 13.76 1.34
N VAL A 28 5.75 12.55 1.06
CA VAL A 28 6.57 11.32 0.92
C VAL A 28 6.54 10.69 -0.48
N GLY A 29 5.90 11.35 -1.45
CA GLY A 29 5.87 10.86 -2.83
C GLY A 29 7.27 10.75 -3.44
N PHE A 30 7.48 9.74 -4.30
CA PHE A 30 8.74 9.51 -5.04
C PHE A 30 9.98 9.25 -4.16
N ALA A 31 9.79 8.83 -2.91
CA ALA A 31 10.90 8.54 -2.00
C ALA A 31 11.69 7.26 -2.37
N VAL A 32 11.07 6.32 -3.09
CA VAL A 32 11.71 5.07 -3.53
C VAL A 32 12.12 5.20 -5.00
N PRO A 33 13.40 4.94 -5.35
CA PRO A 33 13.89 4.98 -6.72
C PRO A 33 13.14 4.02 -7.66
N ILE A 34 13.15 4.35 -8.95
CA ILE A 34 12.63 3.46 -10.01
C ILE A 34 13.52 2.21 -10.08
N GLY A 35 12.90 1.03 -10.11
CA GLY A 35 13.59 -0.26 -10.08
C GLY A 35 13.66 -0.87 -8.67
N GLU A 36 13.40 -0.07 -7.63
CA GLU A 36 13.45 -0.52 -6.22
C GLU A 36 12.06 -0.59 -5.57
N ARG A 37 10.99 -0.25 -6.29
CA ARG A 37 9.62 -0.29 -5.77
C ARG A 37 9.13 -1.73 -5.66
N THR A 38 8.22 -1.99 -4.73
CA THR A 38 7.74 -3.34 -4.35
C THR A 38 7.38 -4.24 -5.53
N TYR A 39 6.80 -3.68 -6.60
CA TYR A 39 6.33 -4.44 -7.77
C TYR A 39 7.11 -4.12 -9.06
N ASP A 40 8.27 -3.47 -8.97
CA ASP A 40 9.11 -3.19 -10.15
C ASP A 40 9.88 -4.42 -10.63
N VAL A 41 10.29 -5.31 -9.70
CA VAL A 41 11.06 -6.53 -10.01
C VAL A 41 10.14 -7.67 -10.40
N ASP A 42 9.15 -7.97 -9.54
CA ASP A 42 8.18 -9.05 -9.75
C ASP A 42 6.76 -8.51 -9.69
N ALA A 43 5.90 -9.06 -10.55
CA ALA A 43 4.48 -8.73 -10.56
C ALA A 43 3.79 -9.19 -9.26
N ILE A 44 2.69 -8.52 -8.90
CA ILE A 44 1.92 -8.84 -7.70
C ILE A 44 1.40 -10.29 -7.68
N SER A 45 1.09 -10.88 -8.85
CA SER A 45 0.65 -12.28 -8.95
C SER A 45 1.74 -13.25 -8.53
N THR A 46 2.97 -13.05 -9.02
CA THR A 46 4.13 -13.87 -8.69
C THR A 46 4.43 -13.82 -7.19
N GLN A 47 4.38 -12.63 -6.59
CA GLN A 47 4.58 -12.48 -5.14
C GLN A 47 3.47 -13.12 -4.30
N ALA A 48 2.22 -13.08 -4.78
CA ALA A 48 1.10 -13.71 -4.10
C ALA A 48 1.23 -15.24 -4.08
N GLU A 49 1.66 -15.84 -5.20
CA GLU A 49 1.94 -17.28 -5.32
C GLU A 49 3.09 -17.72 -4.40
N GLN A 50 4.17 -16.93 -4.34
CA GLN A 50 5.30 -17.18 -3.44
C GLN A 50 4.86 -17.19 -1.97
N ARG A 51 4.15 -16.14 -1.52
CA ARG A 51 3.64 -16.06 -0.14
C ARG A 51 2.72 -17.23 0.21
N ALA A 52 1.82 -17.62 -0.70
CA ALA A 52 0.93 -18.75 -0.47
C ALA A 52 1.68 -20.10 -0.36
N THR A 53 2.83 -20.22 -1.03
CA THR A 53 3.69 -21.42 -0.95
C THR A 53 4.51 -21.44 0.34
N GLU A 54 4.94 -20.28 0.84
CA GLU A 54 5.72 -20.15 2.09
C GLU A 54 4.88 -20.38 3.35
N GLU A 55 3.58 -20.10 3.31
CA GLU A 55 2.64 -20.29 4.42
C GLU A 55 2.12 -21.73 4.56
N ALA A 56 2.41 -22.60 3.57
CA ALA A 56 1.97 -24.00 3.51
C ALA A 56 3.00 -24.96 4.14
#